data_AF-A0A1Y1Q5F8-F1
#
_entry.id   AF-A0A1Y1Q5F8-F1
#
_cell.length_a   1.000
_cell.length_b   1.000
_cell.length_c   1.000
_cell.angle_alpha   90.00
_cell.angle_beta   90.00
_cell.angle_gamma   90.00
#
_symmetry.space_group_name_H-M   'P 1'
#
loop_
_entity.id
_entity.type
_entity.pdbx_description
1 polymer ?
#
loop_
_entity_poly.entity_id
_entity_poly.type
_entity_poly.pdbx_seq_one_letter_code
_entity_poly.pdbx_strand_id
1 'polypeptide(L)'
;MNLGYTLFERLDQAQTEADLKQLLNSLERRLTDLLTALLEERKEIFSNSAEPSEEICQAIGEQLSQHEKRLTEIQVKILKAEFPPEFEIKAKLISGKHINLSTLVFKVSWDDHGRTIIKSSYSYISQSRHEILLKSVQRHLEKLLNTRRGAVITLPDSYGLQDFNDLAGLFSNPMAEIGKQVKENIINYEPRLTKVKVEYMVNEERPLDLHFKITAQLREEGSKVAFKTTSAETGHIKLDLMSSGFTG
;
A
#
# COMPACT_ATOMS: atom_id res chain seq x y z
N MET A 1 -9.65 -1.80 26.20
CA MET A 1 -8.48 -2.72 26.26
C MET A 1 -8.44 -3.48 24.95
N ASN A 2 -7.54 -3.10 24.03
CA ASN A 2 -7.44 -3.70 22.70
C ASN A 2 -6.21 -4.62 22.68
N LEU A 3 -6.38 -5.88 23.07
CA LEU A 3 -5.35 -6.91 22.93
C LEU A 3 -5.55 -7.58 21.56
N GLY A 4 -4.78 -7.14 20.56
CA GLY A 4 -4.84 -7.74 19.23
C GLY A 4 -3.67 -7.36 18.32
N TYR A 5 -2.49 -7.04 18.88
CA TYR A 5 -1.28 -6.83 18.09
C TYR A 5 -0.13 -7.57 18.74
N THR A 6 0.54 -8.42 17.99
CA THR A 6 1.82 -9.02 18.38
C THR A 6 2.87 -7.93 18.57
N LEU A 7 3.91 -8.19 19.37
CA LEU A 7 4.96 -7.19 19.68
C LEU A 7 5.61 -6.63 18.40
N PHE A 8 5.76 -7.47 17.37
CA PHE A 8 6.28 -7.09 16.06
C PHE A 8 5.34 -6.18 15.27
N GLU A 9 4.03 -6.42 15.30
CA GLU A 9 3.04 -5.52 14.68
C GLU A 9 2.97 -4.17 15.39
N ARG A 10 3.17 -4.15 16.72
CA ARG A 10 3.28 -2.90 17.49
C ARG A 10 4.57 -2.12 17.17
N LEU A 11 5.68 -2.81 16.95
CA LEU A 11 6.97 -2.21 16.57
C LEU A 11 6.95 -1.68 15.14
N ASP A 12 6.37 -2.44 14.20
CA ASP A 12 6.20 -2.02 12.80
C ASP A 12 5.23 -0.84 12.70
N GLN A 13 4.13 -0.84 13.46
CA GLN A 13 3.23 0.31 13.59
C GLN A 13 3.91 1.52 14.23
N ALA A 14 4.68 1.35 15.31
CA ALA A 14 5.36 2.45 15.98
C ALA A 14 6.46 3.08 15.10
N GLN A 15 7.22 2.27 14.38
CA GLN A 15 8.21 2.75 13.42
C GLN A 15 7.53 3.48 12.25
N THR A 16 6.43 2.92 11.74
CA THR A 16 5.62 3.56 10.70
C THR A 16 5.06 4.90 11.17
N GLU A 17 4.57 5.00 12.40
CA GLU A 17 4.02 6.24 12.96
C GLU A 17 5.10 7.31 13.19
N ALA A 18 6.30 6.90 13.64
CA ALA A 18 7.44 7.79 13.79
C ALA A 18 7.94 8.33 12.44
N ASP A 19 8.10 7.45 11.44
CA ASP A 19 8.48 7.82 10.08
C ASP A 19 7.45 8.76 9.44
N LEU A 20 6.16 8.56 9.73
CA LEU A 20 5.08 9.44 9.27
C LEU A 20 5.07 10.79 9.94
N LYS A 21 5.30 10.85 11.26
CA LYS A 21 5.45 12.12 11.97
C LYS A 21 6.66 12.90 11.42
N GLN A 22 7.77 12.23 11.15
CA GLN A 22 8.94 12.87 10.52
C GLN A 22 8.62 13.39 9.11
N LEU A 23 7.91 12.60 8.30
CA LEU A 23 7.45 13.03 6.98
C LEU A 23 6.57 14.27 7.06
N LEU A 24 5.54 14.24 7.90
CA LEU A 24 4.59 15.35 8.08
C LEU A 24 5.32 16.61 8.53
N ASN A 25 6.19 16.51 9.53
CA ASN A 25 6.97 17.66 10.02
C ASN A 25 7.89 18.24 8.93
N SER A 26 8.51 17.40 8.11
CA SER A 26 9.34 17.84 6.98
C SER A 26 8.51 18.58 5.93
N LEU A 27 7.31 18.08 5.62
CA LEU A 27 6.41 18.70 4.66
C LEU A 27 5.83 20.01 5.18
N GLU A 28 5.41 20.05 6.44
CA GLU A 28 4.90 21.27 7.09
C GLU A 28 5.95 22.37 7.11
N ARG A 29 7.20 22.05 7.44
CA ARG A 29 8.29 23.02 7.44
C ARG A 29 8.51 23.60 6.04
N ARG A 30 8.60 22.76 5.02
CA ARG A 30 8.77 23.20 3.62
C ARG A 30 7.59 24.03 3.12
N LEU A 31 6.37 23.60 3.43
CA LEU A 31 5.16 24.36 3.10
C LEU A 31 5.19 25.73 3.77
N THR A 32 5.57 25.79 5.04
CA THR A 32 5.69 27.05 5.79
C THR A 32 6.68 27.98 5.11
N ASP A 33 7.89 27.49 4.79
CA ASP A 33 8.93 28.27 4.13
C ASP A 33 8.47 28.81 2.76
N LEU A 34 7.83 27.97 1.95
CA LEU A 34 7.30 28.35 0.63
C LEU A 34 6.18 29.41 0.73
N LEU A 35 5.22 29.19 1.64
CA LEU A 35 4.08 30.09 1.81
C LEU A 35 4.53 31.44 2.38
N THR A 36 5.47 31.43 3.33
CA THR A 36 6.05 32.67 3.87
C THR A 36 6.78 33.46 2.78
N ALA A 37 7.59 32.80 1.93
CA ALA A 37 8.26 33.48 0.80
C ALA A 37 7.27 34.07 -0.21
N LEU A 38 6.22 33.32 -0.59
CA LEU A 38 5.19 33.79 -1.52
C LEU A 38 4.41 35.01 -0.98
N LEU A 39 4.15 35.05 0.33
CA LEU A 39 3.49 36.19 0.96
C LEU A 39 4.38 37.42 1.03
N GLU A 40 5.67 37.24 1.30
CA GLU A 40 6.64 38.34 1.31
C GLU A 40 6.80 38.96 -0.08
N GLU A 41 6.90 38.13 -1.13
CA GLU A 41 7.04 38.60 -2.51
C GLU A 41 5.77 39.26 -3.07
N ARG A 42 4.58 38.86 -2.60
CA ARG A 42 3.30 39.30 -3.18
C ARG A 42 2.41 40.11 -2.24
N LYS A 43 2.93 40.63 -1.12
CA LYS A 43 2.22 41.51 -0.16
C LYS A 43 1.42 42.65 -0.83
N GLU A 44 1.94 43.23 -1.91
CA GLU A 44 1.27 44.30 -2.66
C GLU A 44 0.08 43.80 -3.51
N ILE A 45 0.08 42.54 -3.95
CA ILE A 45 -0.95 41.95 -4.82
C ILE A 45 -2.20 41.56 -4.02
N PHE A 46 -2.03 41.11 -2.77
CA PHE A 46 -3.13 40.83 -1.85
C PHE A 46 -3.94 42.08 -1.45
N SER A 47 -3.36 43.27 -1.62
CA SER A 47 -3.98 44.53 -1.21
C SER A 47 -4.92 45.12 -2.27
N ASN A 48 -4.85 44.68 -3.55
CA ASN A 48 -5.45 45.43 -4.67
C ASN A 48 -6.12 44.61 -5.79
N SER A 49 -6.30 43.28 -5.68
CA SER A 49 -6.96 42.50 -6.74
C SER A 49 -8.01 41.54 -6.22
N ALA A 50 -9.13 41.44 -6.93
CA ALA A 50 -10.29 40.62 -6.60
C ALA A 50 -10.16 39.14 -7.04
N GLU A 51 -9.12 38.76 -7.80
CA GLU A 51 -8.93 37.41 -8.35
C GLU A 51 -7.53 36.75 -8.18
N PRO A 52 -6.61 37.16 -7.27
CA PRO A 52 -5.27 36.57 -7.18
C PRO A 52 -5.24 35.14 -6.59
N SER A 53 -6.39 34.58 -6.21
CA SER A 53 -6.44 33.37 -5.40
C SER A 53 -6.15 32.08 -6.18
N GLU A 54 -6.45 32.04 -7.49
CA GLU A 54 -6.25 30.85 -8.32
C GLU A 54 -4.79 30.72 -8.79
N GLU A 55 -4.13 31.83 -9.16
CA GLU A 55 -2.70 31.87 -9.51
C GLU A 55 -1.81 31.41 -8.33
N ILE A 56 -2.19 31.80 -7.10
CA ILE A 56 -1.49 31.35 -5.89
C ILE A 56 -1.66 29.85 -5.67
N CYS A 57 -2.88 29.32 -5.88
CA CYS A 57 -3.13 27.89 -5.77
C CYS A 57 -2.31 27.09 -6.77
N GLN A 58 -2.21 27.58 -8.00
CA GLN A 58 -1.39 26.99 -9.04
C GLN A 58 0.10 27.04 -8.67
N ALA A 59 0.61 28.20 -8.23
CA ALA A 59 2.01 28.35 -7.81
C ALA A 59 2.37 27.40 -6.64
N ILE A 60 1.49 27.28 -5.64
CA ILE A 60 1.68 26.32 -4.52
C ILE A 60 1.73 24.88 -5.05
N GLY A 61 0.78 24.52 -5.93
CA GLY A 61 0.73 23.17 -6.52
C GLY A 61 1.98 22.82 -7.33
N GLU A 62 2.47 23.75 -8.15
CA GLU A 62 3.68 23.60 -8.95
C GLU A 62 4.94 23.48 -8.09
N GLN A 63 5.11 24.37 -7.11
CA GLN A 63 6.24 24.35 -6.18
C GLN A 63 6.30 23.03 -5.39
N LEU A 64 5.16 22.55 -4.90
CA LEU A 64 5.10 21.27 -4.18
C LEU A 64 5.43 20.09 -5.09
N SER A 65 4.94 20.11 -6.33
CA SER A 65 5.23 19.05 -7.30
C SER A 65 6.72 19.01 -7.69
N GLN A 66 7.37 20.17 -7.78
CA GLN A 66 8.79 20.29 -8.11
C GLN A 66 9.71 19.85 -6.95
N HIS A 67 9.37 20.25 -5.72
CA HIS A 67 10.25 20.08 -4.56
C HIS A 67 9.96 18.82 -3.73
N GLU A 68 8.80 18.19 -3.91
CA GLU A 68 8.41 16.98 -3.18
C GLU A 68 7.91 15.87 -4.12
N LYS A 69 8.86 15.12 -4.67
CA LYS A 69 8.58 13.98 -5.57
C LYS A 69 7.78 12.86 -4.93
N ARG A 70 7.61 12.87 -3.60
CA ARG A 70 6.80 11.88 -2.89
C ARG A 70 5.31 12.21 -2.96
N LEU A 71 4.92 13.44 -3.31
CA LEU A 71 3.53 13.83 -3.45
C LEU A 71 3.07 13.72 -4.90
N THR A 72 1.85 13.23 -5.09
CA THR A 72 1.15 13.19 -6.38
C THR A 72 -0.28 13.66 -6.22
N GLU A 73 -0.93 13.96 -7.35
CA GLU A 73 -2.32 14.42 -7.38
C GLU A 73 -2.56 15.58 -6.39
N ILE A 74 -1.66 16.57 -6.41
CA ILE A 74 -1.72 17.74 -5.54
C ILE A 74 -2.86 18.64 -6.00
N GLN A 75 -3.77 18.93 -5.09
CA GLN A 75 -4.92 19.81 -5.29
C GLN A 75 -4.89 20.90 -4.23
N VAL A 76 -4.92 22.17 -4.65
CA VAL A 76 -4.99 23.30 -3.74
C VAL A 76 -6.36 23.94 -3.88
N LYS A 77 -7.10 24.05 -2.78
CA LYS A 77 -8.43 24.63 -2.72
C LYS A 77 -8.43 25.83 -1.80
N ILE A 78 -9.06 26.93 -2.21
CA ILE A 78 -9.27 28.10 -1.36
C ILE A 78 -10.46 27.81 -0.44
N LEU A 79 -10.25 27.94 0.87
CA LEU A 79 -11.31 27.87 1.88
C LEU A 79 -11.89 29.26 2.17
N LYS A 80 -11.03 30.28 2.18
CA LYS A 80 -11.40 31.69 2.41
C LYS A 80 -10.55 32.58 1.51
N ALA A 81 -11.18 33.49 0.77
CA ALA A 81 -10.49 34.37 -0.17
C ALA A 81 -10.17 35.77 0.41
N GLU A 82 -10.83 36.16 1.51
CA GLU A 82 -10.53 37.41 2.22
C GLU A 82 -9.12 37.36 2.81
N PHE A 83 -8.41 38.49 2.84
CA PHE A 83 -7.06 38.55 3.38
C PHE A 83 -7.05 38.49 4.93
N PRO A 84 -6.22 37.64 5.57
CA PRO A 84 -5.37 36.62 4.94
C PRO A 84 -6.19 35.42 4.44
N PRO A 85 -5.91 34.91 3.23
CA PRO A 85 -6.68 33.80 2.64
C PRO A 85 -6.58 32.54 3.49
N GLU A 86 -7.38 31.51 3.25
CA GLU A 86 -7.19 30.17 3.82
C GLU A 86 -7.18 29.14 2.70
N PHE A 87 -6.32 28.14 2.80
CA PHE A 87 -6.20 27.09 1.78
C PHE A 87 -6.25 25.69 2.37
N GLU A 88 -6.71 24.74 1.58
CA GLU A 88 -6.65 23.30 1.81
C GLU A 88 -5.83 22.67 0.69
N ILE A 89 -4.70 22.07 1.05
CA ILE A 89 -3.84 21.34 0.12
C ILE A 89 -4.07 19.85 0.35
N LYS A 90 -4.59 19.16 -0.66
CA LYS A 90 -4.71 17.70 -0.68
C LYS A 90 -3.66 17.11 -1.58
N ALA A 91 -2.99 16.06 -1.13
CA ALA A 91 -2.03 15.34 -1.95
C ALA A 91 -2.06 13.85 -1.63
N LYS A 92 -1.84 13.01 -2.65
CA LYS A 92 -1.55 11.59 -2.45
C LYS A 92 -0.06 11.39 -2.26
N LEU A 93 0.32 10.30 -1.60
CA LEU A 93 1.72 9.91 -1.47
C LEU A 93 2.05 8.84 -2.52
N ILE A 94 3.13 9.02 -3.29
CA ILE A 94 3.68 7.97 -4.14
C ILE A 94 4.16 6.84 -3.24
N SER A 95 3.33 5.81 -3.12
CA SER A 95 3.50 4.74 -2.15
C SER A 95 4.67 3.82 -2.52
N GLY A 96 5.74 3.87 -1.74
CA GLY A 96 6.74 2.80 -1.62
C GLY A 96 6.85 2.19 -0.21
N LYS A 97 6.69 3.00 0.84
CA LYS A 97 6.82 2.59 2.26
C LYS A 97 5.53 2.69 3.10
N HIS A 98 4.57 3.54 2.71
CA HIS A 98 3.34 3.79 3.49
C HIS A 98 2.10 3.47 2.66
N ILE A 99 1.89 2.17 2.42
CA ILE A 99 0.89 1.62 1.50
C ILE A 99 -0.56 2.05 1.83
N ASN A 100 -0.82 2.44 3.08
CA ASN A 100 -2.17 2.76 3.55
C ASN A 100 -2.49 4.25 3.59
N LEU A 101 -1.54 5.16 3.38
CA LEU A 101 -1.85 6.60 3.35
C LEU A 101 -2.44 6.98 2.00
N SER A 102 -3.73 7.36 1.99
CA SER A 102 -4.39 7.80 0.75
C SER A 102 -4.17 9.27 0.49
N THR A 103 -4.29 10.10 1.51
CA THR A 103 -4.41 11.55 1.32
C THR A 103 -3.84 12.28 2.51
N LEU A 104 -2.87 13.14 2.24
CA LEU A 104 -2.42 14.18 3.14
C LEU A 104 -3.28 15.42 2.88
N VAL A 105 -3.74 16.07 3.96
CA VAL A 105 -4.52 17.29 3.91
C VAL A 105 -3.85 18.32 4.81
N PHE A 106 -3.38 19.42 4.22
CA PHE A 106 -2.81 20.54 4.95
C PHE A 106 -3.79 21.70 4.89
N LYS A 107 -4.30 22.12 6.04
CA LYS A 107 -5.06 23.37 6.16
C LYS A 107 -4.11 24.48 6.53
N VAL A 108 -4.05 25.48 5.67
CA VAL A 108 -3.17 26.64 5.80
C VAL A 108 -4.02 27.85 6.16
N SER A 109 -3.63 28.52 7.24
CA SER A 109 -4.26 29.72 7.77
C SER A 109 -3.18 30.66 8.30
N TRP A 110 -3.55 31.84 8.76
CA TRP A 110 -2.62 32.83 9.29
C TRP A 110 -3.07 33.31 10.66
N ASP A 111 -2.12 33.59 11.55
CA ASP A 111 -2.40 34.27 12.81
C ASP A 111 -2.52 35.80 12.64
N ASP A 112 -2.94 36.48 13.72
CA ASP A 112 -3.08 37.95 13.74
C ASP A 112 -1.76 38.71 13.49
N HIS A 113 -0.61 38.01 13.56
CA HIS A 113 0.72 38.55 13.32
C HIS A 113 1.23 38.22 11.90
N GLY A 114 0.40 37.61 11.05
CA GLY A 114 0.73 37.22 9.68
C GLY A 114 1.63 35.98 9.59
N ARG A 115 1.75 35.18 10.66
CA ARG A 115 2.50 33.93 10.64
C ARG A 115 1.65 32.81 10.07
N THR A 116 2.24 32.00 9.20
CA THR A 116 1.61 30.83 8.61
C THR A 116 1.33 29.78 9.70
N ILE A 117 0.07 29.39 9.83
CA ILE A 117 -0.39 28.28 10.65
C ILE A 117 -0.78 27.13 9.70
N ILE A 118 -0.08 26.00 9.82
CA ILE A 118 -0.43 24.77 9.10
C ILE A 118 -0.99 23.75 10.09
N LYS A 119 -2.18 23.24 9.78
CA LYS A 119 -2.75 22.06 10.44
C LYS A 119 -2.72 20.92 9.45
N SER A 120 -1.77 19.99 9.60
CA SER A 120 -1.80 18.75 8.83
C SER A 120 -2.80 17.76 9.43
N SER A 121 -3.43 17.03 8.53
CA SER A 121 -4.20 15.84 8.83
C SER A 121 -3.97 14.85 7.71
N TYR A 122 -4.26 13.60 7.96
CA TYR A 122 -4.10 12.55 6.97
C TYR A 122 -5.24 11.56 7.09
N SER A 123 -5.68 11.06 5.94
CA SER A 123 -6.55 9.91 5.88
C SER A 123 -5.77 8.71 5.35
N TYR A 124 -6.06 7.55 5.95
CA TYR A 124 -5.72 6.29 5.34
C TYR A 124 -6.70 6.00 4.20
N ILE A 125 -6.26 5.25 3.19
CA ILE A 125 -7.15 4.74 2.15
C ILE A 125 -8.31 4.09 2.88
N SER A 126 -9.54 4.50 2.57
CA SER A 126 -10.75 3.83 3.03
C SER A 126 -10.89 2.47 2.33
N GLN A 127 -9.89 1.61 2.48
CA GLN A 127 -10.01 0.18 2.21
C GLN A 127 -10.66 -0.41 3.46
N SER A 128 -11.64 -1.27 3.26
CA SER A 128 -12.15 -2.08 4.36
C SER A 128 -10.98 -2.82 5.03
N ARG A 129 -11.02 -3.03 6.35
CA ARG A 129 -10.00 -3.84 7.07
C ARG A 129 -9.76 -5.18 6.36
N HIS A 130 -10.83 -5.72 5.77
CA HIS A 130 -10.84 -6.88 4.90
C HIS A 130 -9.91 -6.74 3.68
N GLU A 131 -10.00 -5.67 2.91
CA GLU A 131 -9.15 -5.44 1.73
C GLU A 131 -7.65 -5.31 2.08
N ILE A 132 -7.33 -4.62 3.17
CA ILE A 132 -5.95 -4.48 3.64
C ILE A 132 -5.39 -5.84 4.03
N LEU A 133 -6.18 -6.63 4.76
CA LEU A 133 -5.84 -7.99 5.17
C LEU A 133 -5.63 -8.88 3.94
N LEU A 134 -6.54 -8.85 2.97
CA LEU A 134 -6.44 -9.59 1.72
C LEU A 134 -5.17 -9.27 0.94
N LYS A 135 -4.84 -7.98 0.76
CA LYS A 135 -3.61 -7.56 0.08
C LYS A 135 -2.35 -8.00 0.81
N SER A 136 -2.37 -7.96 2.14
CA SER A 136 -1.25 -8.42 2.96
C SER A 136 -1.02 -9.94 2.82
N VAL A 137 -2.10 -10.72 2.84
CA VAL A 137 -2.06 -12.17 2.63
C VAL A 137 -1.60 -12.48 1.20
N GLN A 138 -2.18 -11.84 0.18
CA GLN A 138 -1.81 -12.01 -1.22
C GLN A 138 -0.31 -11.79 -1.43
N ARG A 139 0.24 -10.67 -0.95
CA ARG A 139 1.67 -10.35 -1.06
C ARG A 139 2.55 -11.38 -0.35
N HIS A 140 2.12 -11.86 0.82
CA HIS A 140 2.87 -12.87 1.55
C HIS A 140 2.89 -14.20 0.80
N LEU A 141 1.74 -14.64 0.26
CA LEU A 141 1.66 -15.83 -0.58
C LEU A 141 2.53 -15.70 -1.84
N GLU A 142 2.50 -14.57 -2.55
CA GLU A 142 3.38 -14.34 -3.70
C GLU A 142 4.86 -14.49 -3.30
N LYS A 143 5.27 -13.90 -2.17
CA LYS A 143 6.65 -14.04 -1.68
C LYS A 143 6.99 -15.50 -1.35
N LEU A 144 6.09 -16.21 -0.67
CA LEU A 144 6.27 -17.61 -0.29
C LEU A 144 6.43 -18.51 -1.52
N LEU A 145 5.55 -18.36 -2.51
CA LEU A 145 5.53 -19.21 -3.71
C LEU A 145 6.70 -18.91 -4.66
N ASN A 146 7.24 -17.69 -4.66
CA ASN A 146 8.43 -17.34 -5.44
C ASN A 146 9.74 -17.61 -4.69
N THR A 147 9.70 -18.07 -3.44
CA THR A 147 10.92 -18.41 -2.69
C THR A 147 11.28 -19.86 -2.91
N ARG A 148 12.49 -20.13 -3.40
CA ARG A 148 13.03 -21.49 -3.51
C ARG A 148 13.42 -22.02 -2.13
N ARG A 149 13.12 -23.29 -1.87
CA ARG A 149 13.62 -24.00 -0.69
C ARG A 149 15.15 -23.93 -0.66
N GLY A 150 15.72 -23.66 0.51
CA GLY A 150 17.15 -23.42 0.69
C GLY A 150 17.59 -21.96 0.51
N ALA A 151 16.75 -21.08 -0.05
CA ALA A 151 17.12 -19.67 -0.25
C ALA A 151 17.09 -18.84 1.06
N VAL A 152 16.36 -19.30 2.07
CA VAL A 152 16.25 -18.63 3.37
C VAL A 152 17.18 -19.33 4.36
N ILE A 153 18.28 -18.65 4.72
CA ILE A 153 19.36 -19.21 5.57
C ILE A 153 18.84 -19.67 6.94
N THR A 154 17.83 -19.00 7.50
CA THR A 154 17.27 -19.34 8.81
C THR A 154 16.30 -20.53 8.78
N LEU A 155 15.76 -20.88 7.61
CA LEU A 155 14.81 -21.99 7.41
C LEU A 155 15.10 -22.71 6.08
N PRO A 156 16.31 -23.27 5.91
CA PRO A 156 16.76 -23.76 4.61
C PRO A 156 15.91 -24.95 4.13
N ASP A 157 15.48 -25.82 5.03
CA ASP A 157 14.84 -27.09 4.66
C ASP A 157 13.31 -27.01 4.58
N SER A 158 12.70 -25.98 5.17
CA SER A 158 11.26 -25.93 5.41
C SER A 158 10.54 -24.78 4.72
N TYR A 159 11.21 -23.66 4.42
CA TYR A 159 10.57 -22.49 3.82
C TYR A 159 10.77 -22.43 2.30
N GLY A 160 9.67 -22.29 1.56
CA GLY A 160 9.67 -22.12 0.12
C GLY A 160 9.34 -23.41 -0.64
N LEU A 161 9.26 -23.29 -1.96
CA LEU A 161 8.94 -24.39 -2.87
C LEU A 161 10.22 -25.06 -3.36
N GLN A 162 10.22 -26.39 -3.40
CA GLN A 162 11.28 -27.15 -4.04
C GLN A 162 11.28 -26.87 -5.55
N ASP A 163 12.44 -26.99 -6.21
CA ASP A 163 12.51 -26.81 -7.66
C ASP A 163 11.65 -27.87 -8.37
N PHE A 164 10.77 -27.41 -9.25
CA PHE A 164 9.81 -28.27 -9.94
C PHE A 164 10.48 -29.15 -10.98
N ASN A 165 11.63 -28.73 -11.52
CA ASN A 165 12.41 -29.55 -12.44
C ASN A 165 12.88 -30.85 -11.80
N ASP A 166 13.13 -30.83 -10.49
CA ASP A 166 13.55 -32.02 -9.75
C ASP A 166 12.38 -32.98 -9.49
N LEU A 167 11.13 -32.49 -9.46
CA LEU A 167 9.93 -33.27 -9.16
C LEU A 167 9.39 -34.02 -10.39
N ALA A 168 9.61 -33.49 -11.60
CA ALA A 168 9.07 -34.05 -12.84
C ALA A 168 9.53 -35.49 -13.12
N GLY A 169 10.69 -35.90 -12.60
CA GLY A 169 11.23 -37.26 -12.76
C GLY A 169 10.94 -38.20 -11.57
N LEU A 170 10.39 -37.71 -10.47
CA LEU A 170 10.27 -38.46 -9.21
C LEU A 170 8.85 -39.01 -8.96
N PHE A 171 7.82 -38.45 -9.60
CA PHE A 171 6.43 -38.77 -9.29
C PHE A 171 5.62 -39.10 -10.55
N SER A 172 4.65 -40.00 -10.42
CA SER A 172 3.68 -40.33 -11.47
C SER A 172 2.69 -39.18 -11.75
N ASN A 173 2.47 -38.29 -10.77
CA ASN A 173 1.71 -37.06 -10.94
C ASN A 173 2.42 -35.87 -10.24
N PRO A 174 3.39 -35.24 -10.92
CA PRO A 174 4.16 -34.12 -10.35
C PRO A 174 3.27 -32.93 -9.96
N MET A 175 2.19 -32.66 -10.70
CA MET A 175 1.31 -31.51 -10.45
C MET A 175 0.54 -31.66 -9.13
N ALA A 176 0.09 -32.87 -8.82
CA ALA A 176 -0.54 -33.16 -7.53
C ALA A 176 0.44 -32.97 -6.37
N GLU A 177 1.70 -33.41 -6.52
CA GLU A 177 2.71 -33.24 -5.48
C GLU A 177 3.10 -31.78 -5.28
N ILE A 178 3.22 -31.00 -6.37
CA ILE A 178 3.45 -29.55 -6.28
C ILE A 178 2.28 -28.87 -5.53
N GLY A 179 1.03 -29.20 -5.88
CA GLY A 179 -0.14 -28.66 -5.20
C GLY A 179 -0.15 -28.97 -3.69
N LYS A 180 0.32 -30.17 -3.31
CA LYS A 180 0.49 -30.56 -1.90
C LYS A 180 1.59 -29.74 -1.22
N GLN A 181 2.76 -29.57 -1.83
CA GLN A 181 3.83 -28.75 -1.25
C GLN A 181 3.42 -27.28 -1.08
N VAL A 182 2.69 -26.73 -2.06
CA VAL A 182 2.11 -25.38 -1.96
C VAL A 182 1.18 -25.30 -0.76
N LYS A 183 0.27 -26.27 -0.61
CA LYS A 183 -0.66 -26.32 0.52
C LYS A 183 0.08 -26.38 1.87
N GLU A 184 1.08 -27.24 2.00
CA GLU A 184 1.87 -27.41 3.23
C GLU A 184 2.62 -26.12 3.60
N ASN A 185 3.26 -25.48 2.63
CA ASN A 185 3.91 -24.18 2.83
C ASN A 185 2.94 -23.12 3.33
N ILE A 186 1.75 -23.01 2.72
CA ILE A 186 0.75 -22.02 3.12
C ILE A 186 0.27 -22.29 4.55
N ILE A 187 -0.01 -23.55 4.91
CA ILE A 187 -0.46 -23.92 6.25
C ILE A 187 0.60 -23.57 7.31
N ASN A 188 1.88 -23.79 6.99
CA ASN A 188 2.98 -23.58 7.93
C ASN A 188 3.36 -22.10 8.10
N TYR A 189 3.23 -21.28 7.04
CA TYR A 189 3.78 -19.93 7.03
C TYR A 189 2.75 -18.80 6.90
N GLU A 190 1.50 -19.09 6.54
CA GLU A 190 0.43 -18.09 6.49
C GLU A 190 -0.69 -18.41 7.51
N PRO A 191 -0.46 -18.17 8.82
CA PRO A 191 -1.39 -18.57 9.89
C PRO A 191 -2.73 -17.83 9.84
N ARG A 192 -2.81 -16.69 9.12
CA ARG A 192 -4.06 -15.93 8.93
C ARG A 192 -5.04 -16.67 8.02
N LEU A 193 -4.57 -17.65 7.25
CA LEU A 193 -5.41 -18.54 6.46
C LEU A 193 -5.70 -19.86 7.19
N THR A 194 -6.92 -20.34 7.04
CA THR A 194 -7.40 -21.63 7.56
C THR A 194 -8.19 -22.36 6.47
N LYS A 195 -8.42 -23.67 6.64
CA LYS A 195 -9.13 -24.51 5.66
C LYS A 195 -8.59 -24.37 4.23
N VAL A 196 -7.26 -24.29 4.11
CA VAL A 196 -6.56 -24.10 2.84
C VAL A 196 -6.78 -25.32 1.93
N LYS A 197 -7.19 -25.06 0.69
CA LYS A 197 -7.23 -26.01 -0.41
C LYS A 197 -6.49 -25.43 -1.60
N VAL A 198 -5.74 -26.28 -2.29
CA VAL A 198 -4.97 -25.93 -3.47
C VAL A 198 -5.36 -26.90 -4.57
N GLU A 199 -5.85 -26.37 -5.68
CA GLU A 199 -6.31 -27.12 -6.83
C GLU A 199 -5.44 -26.72 -8.04
N TYR A 200 -4.80 -27.71 -8.68
CA TYR A 200 -4.12 -27.46 -9.94
C TYR A 200 -5.16 -27.26 -11.05
N MET A 201 -5.00 -26.19 -11.82
CA MET A 201 -5.82 -25.88 -12.97
C MET A 201 -5.02 -26.16 -14.24
N VAL A 202 -5.48 -27.12 -15.04
CA VAL A 202 -4.86 -27.42 -16.33
C VAL A 202 -5.07 -26.25 -17.27
N ASN A 203 -3.99 -25.78 -17.88
CA ASN A 203 -4.05 -24.86 -19.02
C ASN A 203 -3.69 -25.67 -20.28
N GLU A 204 -4.67 -25.96 -21.14
CA GLU A 204 -4.46 -26.78 -22.34
C GLU A 204 -3.53 -26.11 -23.36
N GLU A 205 -3.50 -24.78 -23.40
CA GLU A 205 -2.62 -24.02 -24.30
C GLU A 205 -1.18 -23.91 -23.77
N ARG A 206 -1.01 -23.98 -22.44
CA ARG A 206 0.28 -23.89 -21.75
C ARG A 206 0.35 -24.90 -20.60
N PRO A 207 0.52 -26.19 -20.90
CA PRO A 207 0.49 -27.26 -19.90
C PRO A 207 1.64 -27.21 -18.90
N LEU A 208 2.70 -26.43 -19.20
CA LEU A 208 3.83 -26.20 -18.30
C LEU A 208 3.60 -25.00 -17.35
N ASP A 209 2.56 -24.19 -17.59
CA ASP A 209 2.24 -23.07 -16.70
C ASP A 209 1.58 -23.59 -15.42
N LEU A 210 2.17 -23.24 -14.28
CA LEU A 210 1.68 -23.63 -12.97
C LEU A 210 0.51 -22.75 -12.54
N HIS A 211 -0.69 -23.15 -12.96
CA HIS A 211 -1.93 -22.53 -12.52
C HIS A 211 -2.52 -23.27 -11.31
N PHE A 212 -2.63 -22.59 -10.19
CA PHE A 212 -3.26 -23.08 -8.97
C PHE A 212 -4.40 -22.15 -8.57
N LYS A 213 -5.48 -22.77 -8.10
CA LYS A 213 -6.55 -22.10 -7.36
C LYS A 213 -6.37 -22.40 -5.88
N ILE A 214 -6.12 -21.36 -5.11
CA ILE A 214 -5.95 -21.44 -3.66
C ILE A 214 -7.23 -20.92 -3.02
N THR A 215 -7.98 -21.78 -2.33
CA THR A 215 -9.15 -21.36 -1.54
C THR A 215 -8.87 -21.54 -0.06
N ALA A 216 -9.30 -20.56 0.74
CA ALA A 216 -9.07 -20.58 2.17
C ALA A 216 -10.13 -19.74 2.91
N GLN A 217 -10.08 -19.77 4.23
CA GLN A 217 -10.90 -18.96 5.12
C GLN A 217 -9.99 -18.07 5.97
N LEU A 218 -10.26 -16.77 6.01
CA LEU A 218 -9.55 -15.84 6.89
C LEU A 218 -9.90 -16.16 8.35
N ARG A 219 -8.88 -16.32 9.19
CA ARG A 219 -9.05 -16.76 10.58
C ARG A 219 -9.84 -15.76 11.43
N GLU A 220 -9.56 -14.47 11.28
CA GLU A 220 -10.19 -13.42 12.11
C GLU A 220 -11.63 -13.12 11.70
N GLU A 221 -11.93 -13.14 10.40
CA GLU A 221 -13.21 -12.69 9.86
C GLU A 221 -14.14 -13.85 9.47
N GLY A 222 -13.59 -15.06 9.32
CA GLY A 222 -14.32 -16.23 8.84
C GLY A 222 -14.74 -16.16 7.37
N SER A 223 -14.38 -15.11 6.64
CA SER A 223 -14.69 -14.89 5.23
C SER A 223 -13.90 -15.85 4.33
N LYS A 224 -14.55 -16.36 3.28
CA LYS A 224 -13.89 -17.24 2.30
C LYS A 224 -13.17 -16.38 1.27
N VAL A 225 -11.97 -16.80 0.92
CA VAL A 225 -11.10 -16.11 -0.02
C VAL A 225 -10.57 -17.11 -1.05
N ALA A 226 -10.38 -16.62 -2.27
CA ALA A 226 -9.87 -17.42 -3.36
C ALA A 226 -8.83 -16.61 -4.15
N PHE A 227 -7.69 -17.22 -4.40
CA PHE A 227 -6.61 -16.67 -5.21
C PHE A 227 -6.36 -17.59 -6.40
N LYS A 228 -6.06 -17.02 -7.55
CA LYS A 228 -5.62 -17.74 -8.75
C LYS A 228 -4.19 -17.34 -9.06
N THR A 229 -3.32 -18.31 -9.32
CA THR A 229 -1.98 -17.98 -9.83
C THR A 229 -2.06 -17.56 -11.30
N THR A 230 -1.31 -16.51 -11.60
CA THR A 230 -1.03 -16.04 -12.95
C THR A 230 0.47 -16.02 -13.16
N SER A 231 0.92 -16.64 -14.25
CA SER A 231 2.34 -16.66 -14.62
C SER A 231 2.72 -15.34 -15.27
N ALA A 232 3.72 -14.65 -14.72
CA ALA A 232 4.41 -13.61 -15.47
C ALA A 232 5.36 -14.27 -16.50
N GLU A 233 5.71 -13.56 -17.57
CA GLU A 233 6.59 -14.06 -18.66
C GLU A 233 7.95 -14.59 -18.20
N THR A 234 8.35 -14.33 -16.95
CA THR A 234 9.61 -14.70 -16.33
C THR A 234 9.53 -15.93 -15.41
N GLY A 235 8.38 -16.61 -15.33
CA GLY A 235 8.17 -17.73 -14.40
C GLY A 235 7.90 -17.30 -12.95
N HIS A 236 7.73 -16.00 -12.71
CA HIS A 236 7.27 -15.47 -11.43
C HIS A 236 5.78 -15.71 -11.23
N ILE A 237 5.43 -16.25 -10.06
CA ILE A 237 4.04 -16.50 -9.67
C ILE A 237 3.44 -15.21 -9.13
N LYS A 238 2.40 -14.70 -9.78
CA LYS A 238 1.52 -13.67 -9.22
C LYS A 238 0.21 -14.31 -8.77
N LEU A 239 -0.49 -13.63 -7.88
CA LEU A 239 -1.80 -14.04 -7.43
C LEU A 239 -2.82 -12.97 -7.76
N ASP A 240 -3.95 -13.37 -8.34
CA ASP A 240 -5.12 -12.52 -8.50
C ASP A 240 -6.20 -12.97 -7.52
N LEU A 241 -6.77 -12.02 -6.79
CA LEU A 241 -7.93 -12.28 -5.96
C LEU A 241 -9.12 -12.58 -6.86
N MET A 242 -9.74 -13.73 -6.66
CA MET A 242 -10.97 -14.07 -7.36
C MET A 242 -12.12 -13.35 -6.65
N SER A 243 -12.79 -12.45 -7.38
CA SER A 243 -14.06 -11.89 -6.95
C SER A 243 -14.97 -13.04 -6.52
N SER A 244 -15.61 -12.92 -5.36
CA SER A 244 -16.54 -13.90 -4.82
C SER A 244 -17.81 -14.00 -5.67
N GLY A 245 -17.68 -14.54 -6.88
CA GLY A 245 -18.74 -15.14 -7.65
C GLY A 245 -18.52 -16.65 -7.65
N PHE A 246 -19.60 -17.42 -7.72
CA PHE A 246 -19.66 -18.89 -7.65
C PHE A 246 -19.79 -19.48 -6.23
N THR A 247 -20.95 -19.23 -5.62
CA THR A 247 -21.73 -20.34 -5.04
C THR A 247 -22.53 -20.99 -6.16
N GLY A 248 -22.39 -22.31 -6.31
CA GLY A 248 -23.10 -23.14 -7.27
C GLY A 248 -22.35 -24.43 -7.47
#